data_AF-A0A7T7KWN5-F1
#
_entry.id   AF-A0A7T7KWN5-F1
#
_cell.length_a   1.000
_cell.length_b   1.000
_cell.length_c   1.000
_cell.angle_alpha   90.00
_cell.angle_beta   90.00
_cell.angle_gamma   90.00
#
_symmetry.space_group_name_H-M   'P 1'
#
loop_
_entity.id
_entity.type
_entity.pdbx_description
1 polymer ?
#
loop_
_entity_poly.entity_id
_entity_poly.type
_entity_poly.pdbx_seq_one_letter_code
_entity_poly.pdbx_strand_id
1 'polypeptide(L)'
;MGAKGKIALGVVVSVVVIGAVSANAGDDGDSGSGGNGKDSAASAERESGTKSDTKADTGTKKDAKAGKAGTKVAFQGDGDFEVGTDVKPGTYRTTGNAGGLCYWERAKDASGEMDSILANDNVSGTSYVTIPAGDKLFKSSGCKDWEAVDAKATGTPAALVKGDGGMHRVGVDIAPGTYKSTGNTDDLCYWERTKDASHAMESILANNNVSGTAVVTVAAGDAYFKTTGCKDWKKTG
;
A
#
# COMPACT_ATOMS: atom_id res chain seq x y z
N MET A 1 -31.28 -25.71 -28.36
CA MET A 1 -31.10 -24.28 -28.04
C MET A 1 -30.77 -24.18 -26.55
N GLY A 2 -29.56 -23.79 -26.19
CA GLY A 2 -29.14 -23.67 -24.79
C GLY A 2 -28.09 -22.58 -24.67
N ALA A 3 -28.51 -21.40 -24.24
CA ALA A 3 -27.64 -20.25 -24.02
C ALA A 3 -26.85 -20.46 -22.71
N LYS A 4 -25.51 -20.48 -22.80
CA LYS A 4 -24.64 -20.42 -21.63
C LYS A 4 -24.35 -18.96 -21.33
N GLY A 5 -24.87 -18.47 -20.20
CA GLY A 5 -24.59 -17.15 -19.67
C GLY A 5 -23.11 -17.03 -19.29
N LYS A 6 -22.46 -15.95 -19.74
CA LYS A 6 -21.13 -15.57 -19.31
C LYS A 6 -21.26 -14.73 -18.05
N ILE A 7 -20.70 -15.21 -16.95
CA ILE A 7 -20.55 -14.45 -15.71
C ILE A 7 -19.47 -13.39 -15.98
N ALA A 8 -19.87 -12.12 -16.02
CA ALA A 8 -18.95 -11.00 -15.99
C ALA A 8 -18.47 -10.83 -14.54
N LEU A 9 -17.20 -11.16 -14.28
CA LEU A 9 -16.53 -10.81 -13.04
C LEU A 9 -16.37 -9.28 -13.01
N GLY A 10 -16.96 -8.65 -12.00
CA GLY A 10 -16.91 -7.21 -11.78
C GLY A 10 -15.47 -6.73 -11.62
N VAL A 11 -15.11 -5.71 -12.37
CA VAL A 11 -13.85 -4.97 -12.24
C VAL A 11 -13.95 -4.14 -10.96
N VAL A 12 -13.14 -4.47 -9.96
CA VAL A 12 -12.88 -3.57 -8.83
C VAL A 12 -11.96 -2.47 -9.37
N VAL A 13 -12.56 -1.32 -9.69
CA VAL A 13 -11.80 -0.11 -10.00
C VAL A 13 -11.27 0.41 -8.68
N SER A 14 -9.99 0.15 -8.39
CA SER A 14 -9.26 0.80 -7.30
C SER A 14 -9.04 2.25 -7.66
N VAL A 15 -10.02 3.09 -7.34
CA VAL A 15 -9.85 4.55 -7.32
C VAL A 15 -8.90 4.87 -6.18
N VAL A 16 -7.67 5.26 -6.52
CA VAL A 16 -6.77 5.91 -5.56
C VAL A 16 -7.37 7.29 -5.29
N VAL A 17 -8.22 7.38 -4.26
CA VAL A 17 -8.63 8.67 -3.72
C VAL A 17 -7.49 9.14 -2.83
N ILE A 18 -6.54 9.87 -3.41
CA ILE A 18 -5.67 10.70 -2.58
C ILE A 18 -6.55 11.87 -2.13
N GLY A 19 -7.06 11.80 -0.90
CA GLY A 19 -7.98 12.79 -0.36
C GLY A 19 -7.34 14.18 -0.32
N ALA A 20 -7.87 15.09 -1.14
CA ALA A 20 -7.60 16.52 -1.03
C ALA A 20 -8.84 17.18 -0.39
N VAL A 21 -8.79 17.48 0.91
CA VAL A 21 -9.76 18.39 1.54
C VAL A 21 -9.24 19.82 1.42
N SER A 22 -9.64 20.50 0.35
CA SER A 22 -9.52 21.95 0.26
C SER A 22 -10.76 22.58 0.89
N ALA A 23 -10.61 23.14 2.09
CA ALA A 23 -11.62 23.98 2.71
C ALA A 23 -11.78 25.27 1.91
N ASN A 24 -13.01 25.61 1.52
CA ASN A 24 -13.47 26.98 1.27
C ASN A 24 -14.97 27.07 1.61
N ALA A 25 -15.35 28.19 2.21
CA ALA A 25 -16.53 28.40 3.03
C ALA A 25 -17.83 28.71 2.25
N GLY A 26 -18.96 28.42 2.92
CA GLY A 26 -20.21 29.19 2.92
C GLY A 26 -21.27 28.83 1.89
N ASP A 27 -22.42 28.31 2.33
CA ASP A 27 -23.70 29.06 2.37
C ASP A 27 -24.80 28.22 3.05
N ASP A 28 -25.61 28.88 3.87
CA ASP A 28 -26.67 28.33 4.71
C ASP A 28 -27.90 27.84 3.93
N GLY A 29 -28.55 26.79 4.43
CA GLY A 29 -29.82 26.29 3.87
C GLY A 29 -30.51 25.29 4.77
N ASP A 30 -31.16 25.78 5.83
CA ASP A 30 -32.10 25.06 6.68
C ASP A 30 -33.36 24.61 5.88
N SER A 31 -33.81 23.38 6.11
CA SER A 31 -35.19 23.06 6.52
C SER A 31 -35.55 21.57 6.38
N GLY A 32 -36.21 21.03 7.40
CA GLY A 32 -37.38 20.16 7.15
C GLY A 32 -37.32 18.67 7.54
N SER A 33 -37.34 18.42 8.85
CA SER A 33 -38.23 17.46 9.57
C SER A 33 -38.80 16.21 8.86
N GLY A 34 -38.64 15.05 9.51
CA GLY A 34 -39.76 14.12 9.71
C GLY A 34 -39.43 12.63 9.71
N GLY A 35 -39.78 11.94 10.80
CA GLY A 35 -40.37 10.59 10.71
C GLY A 35 -39.68 9.44 11.44
N ASN A 36 -40.24 9.10 12.61
CA ASN A 36 -39.99 7.94 13.46
C ASN A 36 -40.04 6.55 12.79
N GLY A 37 -39.35 5.58 13.41
CA GLY A 37 -39.71 4.15 13.38
C GLY A 37 -38.54 3.25 13.78
N LYS A 38 -38.31 3.02 15.08
CA LYS A 38 -38.66 1.78 15.82
C LYS A 38 -37.88 0.51 15.42
N ASP A 39 -37.08 0.09 16.39
CA ASP A 39 -36.95 -1.28 16.91
C ASP A 39 -36.46 -2.39 15.95
N SER A 40 -35.25 -2.90 16.19
CA SER A 40 -35.09 -4.17 16.93
C SER A 40 -33.63 -4.61 16.98
N ALA A 41 -33.20 -4.91 18.21
CA ALA A 41 -32.00 -5.66 18.54
C ALA A 41 -32.14 -7.14 18.14
N ALA A 42 -31.02 -7.79 17.82
CA ALA A 42 -30.77 -9.18 18.19
C ALA A 42 -29.27 -9.51 18.04
N SER A 43 -28.59 -9.61 19.18
CA SER A 43 -27.35 -10.35 19.35
C SER A 43 -27.61 -11.85 19.21
N ALA A 44 -26.65 -12.60 18.68
CA ALA A 44 -26.49 -14.02 18.99
C ALA A 44 -25.01 -14.40 18.92
N GLU A 45 -24.55 -15.02 20.00
CA GLU A 45 -23.19 -15.50 20.26
C GLU A 45 -23.29 -17.03 20.51
N ARG A 46 -22.23 -17.77 20.11
CA ARG A 46 -21.83 -19.15 20.51
C ARG A 46 -22.56 -20.35 19.86
N GLU A 47 -21.97 -21.54 19.64
CA GLU A 47 -20.71 -22.16 20.09
C GLU A 47 -20.26 -23.34 19.17
N SER A 48 -19.13 -23.93 19.55
CA SER A 48 -18.18 -24.91 18.98
C SER A 48 -18.57 -26.37 18.65
N GLY A 49 -17.64 -27.04 17.91
CA GLY A 49 -17.30 -28.47 17.95
C GLY A 49 -17.56 -29.20 16.62
N THR A 50 -16.67 -29.97 15.96
CA THR A 50 -15.64 -30.92 16.42
C THR A 50 -14.63 -31.26 15.30
N LYS A 51 -13.42 -31.67 15.73
CA LYS A 51 -12.21 -32.10 15.03
C LYS A 51 -12.38 -33.24 14.00
N SER A 52 -11.45 -33.30 13.04
CA SER A 52 -10.89 -34.57 12.55
C SER A 52 -9.45 -34.38 12.05
N ASP A 53 -8.53 -35.15 12.64
CA ASP A 53 -7.11 -35.23 12.32
C ASP A 53 -6.86 -36.10 11.07
N THR A 54 -5.87 -35.76 10.24
CA THR A 54 -4.99 -36.74 9.58
C THR A 54 -3.65 -36.10 9.23
N LYS A 55 -2.59 -36.72 9.72
CA LYS A 55 -1.15 -36.42 9.54
C LYS A 55 -0.56 -37.28 8.43
N ALA A 56 0.34 -36.70 7.64
CA ALA A 56 1.62 -37.25 7.12
C ALA A 56 1.95 -36.63 5.75
N ASP A 57 3.18 -36.48 5.27
CA ASP A 57 4.53 -36.34 5.84
C ASP A 57 5.45 -36.09 4.62
N THR A 58 6.57 -35.39 4.83
CA THR A 58 7.81 -35.33 4.03
C THR A 58 7.81 -34.75 2.61
N GLY A 59 8.64 -33.72 2.44
CA GLY A 59 9.07 -33.24 1.14
C GLY A 59 10.10 -32.10 1.21
N THR A 60 11.13 -32.24 2.03
CA THR A 60 12.25 -31.29 2.15
C THR A 60 13.00 -31.18 0.83
N LYS A 61 12.94 -30.02 0.16
CA LYS A 61 13.99 -29.57 -0.78
C LYS A 61 14.45 -28.17 -0.39
N LYS A 62 15.65 -28.17 0.18
CA LYS A 62 16.49 -27.04 0.54
C LYS A 62 17.19 -26.59 -0.74
N ASP A 63 16.72 -25.50 -1.34
CA ASP A 63 17.47 -24.75 -2.35
C ASP A 63 17.85 -23.37 -1.79
N ALA A 64 19.05 -22.95 -2.17
CA ALA A 64 19.94 -22.07 -1.43
C ALA A 64 19.41 -20.64 -1.16
N LYS A 65 19.41 -20.28 0.12
CA LYS A 65 19.34 -18.90 0.62
C LYS A 65 20.64 -18.16 0.24
N ALA A 66 20.58 -17.34 -0.81
CA ALA A 66 21.53 -16.25 -1.00
C ALA A 66 21.24 -15.15 0.03
N GLY A 67 22.28 -14.70 0.74
CA GLY A 67 22.16 -13.92 1.96
C GLY A 67 21.61 -12.50 1.75
N LYS A 68 20.42 -12.26 2.29
CA LYS A 68 20.04 -10.95 2.86
C LYS A 68 20.35 -11.05 4.36
N ALA A 69 21.16 -10.14 4.89
CA ALA A 69 21.24 -9.94 6.34
C ALA A 69 19.80 -9.77 6.82
N GLY A 70 19.33 -10.65 7.71
CA GLY A 70 17.92 -10.71 8.06
C GLY A 70 17.52 -9.41 8.73
N THR A 71 16.77 -8.56 8.04
CA THR A 71 16.12 -7.44 8.68
C THR A 71 15.16 -8.03 9.70
N LYS A 72 15.28 -7.60 10.95
CA LYS A 72 14.39 -8.08 12.02
C LYS A 72 12.99 -7.56 11.73
N VAL A 73 12.00 -8.46 11.72
CA VAL A 73 10.58 -8.07 11.73
C VAL A 73 10.35 -7.13 12.92
N ALA A 74 9.80 -5.95 12.63
CA ALA A 74 9.45 -4.96 13.62
C ALA A 74 8.10 -5.30 14.24
N PHE A 75 7.10 -5.57 13.40
CA PHE A 75 5.78 -6.04 13.79
C PHE A 75 5.14 -6.86 12.66
N GLN A 76 4.21 -7.74 13.02
CA GLN A 76 3.54 -8.66 12.10
C GLN A 76 2.53 -7.89 11.23
N GLY A 77 2.25 -8.43 10.04
CA GLY A 77 1.54 -7.75 8.96
C GLY A 77 0.22 -7.05 9.31
N ASP A 78 -0.62 -7.61 10.18
CA ASP A 78 -1.96 -7.07 10.47
C ASP A 78 -2.08 -6.56 11.90
N GLY A 79 -2.80 -5.45 12.08
CA GLY A 79 -3.15 -4.90 13.39
C GLY A 79 -3.34 -3.38 13.40
N ASP A 80 -3.89 -2.92 14.52
CA ASP A 80 -3.93 -1.51 14.90
C ASP A 80 -2.84 -1.30 15.96
N PHE A 81 -1.90 -0.42 15.68
CA PHE A 81 -0.71 -0.20 16.50
C PHE A 81 -0.70 1.22 17.05
N GLU A 82 -0.65 1.37 18.37
CA GLU A 82 -0.46 2.66 19.01
C GLU A 82 0.98 3.17 18.79
N VAL A 83 1.09 4.35 18.19
CA VAL A 83 2.39 4.97 17.92
C VAL A 83 3.00 5.47 19.23
N GLY A 84 4.23 5.04 19.50
CA GLY A 84 4.95 5.30 20.75
C GLY A 84 4.86 4.16 21.77
N THR A 85 3.84 3.30 21.66
CA THR A 85 3.65 2.12 22.52
C THR A 85 3.98 0.84 21.76
N ASP A 86 3.19 0.51 20.73
CA ASP A 86 3.31 -0.73 19.96
C ASP A 86 4.29 -0.59 18.80
N VAL A 87 4.27 0.57 18.14
CA VAL A 87 5.17 0.91 17.03
C VAL A 87 5.88 2.22 17.31
N LYS A 88 7.21 2.24 17.16
CA LYS A 88 7.98 3.48 17.36
C LYS A 88 7.90 4.37 16.12
N PRO A 89 8.02 5.69 16.26
CA PRO A 89 8.21 6.57 15.12
C PRO A 89 9.43 6.15 14.30
N GLY A 90 9.32 6.20 12.97
CA GLY A 90 10.37 5.74 12.06
C GLY A 90 9.84 5.36 10.69
N THR A 91 10.73 4.88 9.81
CA THR A 91 10.35 4.37 8.49
C THR A 91 10.30 2.86 8.51
N TYR A 92 9.24 2.29 7.96
CA TYR A 92 9.01 0.86 7.87
C TYR A 92 8.80 0.43 6.43
N ARG A 93 9.10 -0.83 6.15
CA ARG A 93 8.96 -1.45 4.84
C ARG A 93 8.23 -2.78 4.94
N THR A 94 7.27 -3.01 4.05
CA THR A 94 6.70 -4.33 3.76
C THR A 94 6.98 -4.71 2.31
N THR A 95 7.14 -5.99 2.00
CA THR A 95 7.48 -6.47 0.65
C THR A 95 6.72 -7.73 0.27
N GLY A 96 6.53 -7.94 -1.03
CA GLY A 96 5.87 -9.15 -1.53
C GLY A 96 4.36 -9.15 -1.28
N ASN A 97 3.75 -7.97 -1.15
CA ASN A 97 2.30 -7.82 -1.06
C ASN A 97 1.67 -8.16 -2.40
N ALA A 98 0.67 -9.03 -2.42
CA ALA A 98 0.04 -9.51 -3.63
C ALA A 98 -1.35 -8.90 -3.83
N GLY A 99 -1.68 -8.53 -5.07
CA GLY A 99 -3.05 -8.23 -5.49
C GLY A 99 -3.69 -7.00 -4.84
N GLY A 100 -2.91 -6.03 -4.35
CA GLY A 100 -3.41 -4.80 -3.76
C GLY A 100 -4.14 -4.99 -2.42
N LEU A 101 -3.98 -6.16 -1.79
CA LEU A 101 -4.68 -6.52 -0.56
C LEU A 101 -4.06 -5.91 0.70
N CYS A 102 -2.85 -5.34 0.59
CA CYS A 102 -2.19 -4.64 1.68
C CYS A 102 -2.72 -3.21 1.78
N TYR A 103 -3.58 -2.97 2.76
CA TYR A 103 -4.00 -1.65 3.19
C TYR A 103 -3.19 -1.23 4.41
N TRP A 104 -2.73 0.01 4.43
CA TRP A 104 -2.20 0.62 5.65
C TRP A 104 -2.72 2.06 5.79
N GLU A 105 -2.76 2.53 7.03
CA GLU A 105 -3.25 3.85 7.39
C GLU A 105 -2.45 4.43 8.56
N ARG A 106 -2.11 5.71 8.46
CA ARG A 106 -1.66 6.56 9.56
C ARG A 106 -2.84 7.42 10.00
N ALA A 107 -3.12 7.48 11.29
CA ALA A 107 -4.28 8.21 11.83
C ALA A 107 -3.92 9.09 13.03
N LYS A 108 -4.64 10.22 13.15
CA LYS A 108 -4.47 11.21 14.23
C LYS A 108 -5.15 10.80 15.55
N ASP A 109 -6.04 9.80 15.51
CA ASP A 109 -6.74 9.23 16.65
C ASP A 109 -7.34 7.85 16.30
N ALA A 110 -8.06 7.24 17.25
CA ALA A 110 -8.70 5.93 17.12
C ALA A 110 -10.21 6.00 16.85
N SER A 111 -10.74 7.14 16.37
CA SER A 111 -12.17 7.30 16.10
C SER A 111 -12.68 6.43 14.95
N GLY A 112 -11.81 6.13 13.97
CA GLY A 112 -12.18 5.43 12.74
C GLY A 112 -12.88 6.32 11.71
N GLU A 113 -12.96 7.62 11.96
CA GLU A 113 -13.58 8.57 11.05
C GLU A 113 -12.65 8.89 9.86
N MET A 114 -13.23 9.21 8.71
CA MET A 114 -12.47 9.52 7.49
C MET A 114 -11.54 10.72 7.66
N ASP A 115 -11.92 11.70 8.49
CA ASP A 115 -11.09 12.88 8.77
C ASP A 115 -9.94 12.58 9.74
N SER A 116 -9.93 11.42 10.38
CA SER A 116 -8.83 10.96 11.25
C SER A 116 -7.62 10.45 10.44
N ILE A 117 -7.84 10.07 9.18
CA ILE A 117 -6.82 9.53 8.29
C ILE A 117 -5.83 10.64 7.91
N LEU A 118 -4.57 10.44 8.26
CA LEU A 118 -3.46 11.32 7.89
C LEU A 118 -2.84 10.91 6.56
N ALA A 119 -2.75 9.61 6.32
CA ALA A 119 -2.29 9.03 5.05
C ALA A 119 -2.73 7.57 4.99
N ASN A 120 -3.06 7.06 3.81
CA ASN A 120 -3.34 5.65 3.59
C ASN A 120 -2.98 5.23 2.16
N ASP A 121 -2.90 3.92 1.93
CA ASP A 121 -2.58 3.38 0.61
C ASP A 121 -3.02 1.92 0.46
N ASN A 122 -3.32 1.51 -0.77
CA ASN A 122 -3.57 0.12 -1.16
C ASN A 122 -2.41 -0.36 -2.04
N VAL A 123 -1.61 -1.29 -1.52
CA VAL A 123 -0.30 -1.59 -2.09
C VAL A 123 -0.21 -3.00 -2.67
N SER A 124 0.28 -3.08 -3.91
CA SER A 124 0.94 -4.26 -4.47
C SER A 124 2.45 -4.10 -4.40
N GLY A 125 3.18 -5.19 -4.18
CA GLY A 125 4.63 -5.20 -4.14
C GLY A 125 5.19 -4.66 -2.82
N THR A 126 6.01 -3.62 -2.89
CA THR A 126 6.70 -3.01 -1.74
C THR A 126 5.98 -1.76 -1.27
N SER A 127 5.85 -1.56 0.04
CA SER A 127 5.49 -0.27 0.62
C SER A 127 6.61 0.22 1.53
N TYR A 128 6.83 1.53 1.52
CA TYR A 128 7.60 2.26 2.52
C TYR A 128 6.67 3.27 3.19
N VAL A 129 6.71 3.36 4.52
CA VAL A 129 5.91 4.33 5.27
C VAL A 129 6.75 4.95 6.37
N THR A 130 6.81 6.28 6.41
CA THR A 130 7.32 7.02 7.55
C THR A 130 6.18 7.32 8.50
N ILE A 131 6.30 6.87 9.75
CA ILE A 131 5.38 7.11 10.86
C ILE A 131 6.02 8.18 11.78
N PRO A 132 5.54 9.44 11.74
CA PRO A 132 5.96 10.49 12.66
C PRO A 132 5.52 10.24 14.10
N ALA A 133 6.18 10.90 15.05
CA ALA A 133 5.82 10.83 16.47
C ALA A 133 4.48 11.50 16.82
N GLY A 134 3.95 12.34 15.92
CA GLY A 134 2.67 13.01 16.11
C GLY A 134 1.46 12.12 15.82
N ASP A 135 1.64 11.08 15.00
CA ASP A 135 0.60 10.10 14.70
C ASP A 135 0.19 9.37 15.98
N LYS A 136 -1.06 8.90 16.04
CA LYS A 136 -1.55 8.13 17.18
C LYS A 136 -1.67 6.65 16.86
N LEU A 137 -2.12 6.34 15.64
CA LEU A 137 -2.41 4.98 15.20
C LEU A 137 -1.71 4.71 13.87
N PHE A 138 -1.13 3.53 13.74
CA PHE A 138 -0.80 2.92 12.46
C PHE A 138 -1.64 1.65 12.31
N LYS A 139 -2.46 1.57 11.27
CA LYS A 139 -3.26 0.38 10.97
C LYS A 139 -2.67 -0.33 9.76
N SER A 140 -2.69 -1.65 9.77
CA SER A 140 -2.22 -2.49 8.68
C SER A 140 -3.13 -3.70 8.54
N SER A 141 -3.53 -4.02 7.31
CA SER A 141 -4.47 -5.10 7.00
C SER A 141 -4.16 -5.74 5.66
N GLY A 142 -4.06 -7.06 5.63
CA GLY A 142 -3.69 -7.84 4.45
C GLY A 142 -2.24 -7.62 3.99
N CYS A 143 -1.40 -7.01 4.83
CA CYS A 143 -0.01 -6.73 4.52
C CYS A 143 0.91 -7.88 4.96
N LYS A 144 2.04 -8.00 4.29
CA LYS A 144 3.18 -8.77 4.82
C LYS A 144 3.81 -8.02 5.98
N ASP A 145 4.57 -8.76 6.79
CA ASP A 145 5.30 -8.24 7.95
C ASP A 145 6.09 -6.96 7.61
N TRP A 146 6.15 -6.07 8.59
CA TRP A 146 6.85 -4.80 8.49
C TRP A 146 8.23 -4.92 9.11
N GLU A 147 9.23 -4.44 8.36
CA GLU A 147 10.62 -4.32 8.77
C GLU A 147 10.95 -2.86 9.04
N ALA A 148 11.65 -2.56 10.14
CA ALA A 148 12.20 -1.22 10.35
C ALA A 148 13.29 -0.95 9.31
N VAL A 149 13.26 0.24 8.71
CA VAL A 149 14.23 0.66 7.70
C VAL A 149 15.39 1.36 8.39
N ASP A 150 16.58 0.78 8.27
CA ASP A 150 17.81 1.49 8.64
C ASP A 150 18.12 2.57 7.58
N ALA A 151 18.21 3.82 8.02
CA ALA A 151 18.59 4.95 7.17
C ALA A 151 19.96 4.73 6.49
N LYS A 152 20.87 3.99 7.13
CA LYS A 152 22.20 3.65 6.62
C LYS A 152 22.22 2.38 5.77
N ALA A 153 21.08 1.69 5.61
CA ALA A 153 21.02 0.47 4.82
C ALA A 153 21.49 0.74 3.37
N THR A 154 22.47 -0.05 2.94
CA THR A 154 22.89 -0.12 1.54
C THR A 154 22.16 -1.27 0.84
N GLY A 155 21.84 -1.10 -0.44
CA GLY A 155 21.23 -2.14 -1.26
C GLY A 155 22.04 -2.45 -2.51
N THR A 156 21.50 -3.34 -3.34
CA THR A 156 21.97 -3.58 -4.71
C THR A 156 20.85 -3.11 -5.64
N PRO A 157 20.87 -1.83 -6.06
CA PRO A 157 19.70 -1.23 -6.70
C PRO A 157 19.46 -1.85 -8.08
N ALA A 158 18.21 -2.22 -8.35
CA ALA A 158 17.83 -2.89 -9.59
C ALA A 158 17.74 -1.90 -10.76
N ALA A 159 18.01 -2.40 -11.97
CA ALA A 159 17.77 -1.72 -13.25
C ALA A 159 16.47 -2.18 -13.94
N LEU A 160 15.79 -3.16 -13.36
CA LEU A 160 14.48 -3.67 -13.76
C LEU A 160 13.55 -3.54 -12.57
N VAL A 161 12.40 -2.91 -12.78
CA VAL A 161 11.41 -2.67 -11.72
C VAL A 161 10.07 -3.19 -12.20
N LYS A 162 9.38 -3.95 -11.36
CA LYS A 162 8.05 -4.48 -11.68
C LYS A 162 7.07 -3.31 -11.79
N GLY A 163 6.17 -3.32 -12.77
CA GLY A 163 5.25 -2.20 -12.96
C GLY A 163 4.19 -2.04 -11.86
N ASP A 164 3.88 -3.14 -11.16
CA ASP A 164 3.12 -3.19 -9.89
C ASP A 164 4.06 -3.38 -8.69
N GLY A 165 5.27 -2.83 -8.77
CA GLY A 165 6.32 -3.02 -7.77
C GLY A 165 6.09 -2.28 -6.46
N GLY A 166 5.17 -1.33 -6.45
CA GLY A 166 4.92 -0.44 -5.33
C GLY A 166 6.02 0.62 -5.22
N MET A 167 6.46 0.91 -4.00
CA MET A 167 7.42 1.96 -3.67
C MET A 167 8.84 1.40 -3.50
N HIS A 168 9.81 2.03 -4.15
CA HIS A 168 11.22 1.63 -4.19
C HIS A 168 12.13 2.76 -3.72
N ARG A 169 13.00 2.50 -2.75
CA ARG A 169 13.99 3.47 -2.28
C ARG A 169 15.11 3.63 -3.30
N VAL A 170 15.32 4.86 -3.78
CA VAL A 170 16.33 5.15 -4.79
C VAL A 170 17.74 4.97 -4.21
N GLY A 171 18.64 4.35 -4.98
CA GLY A 171 19.98 4.02 -4.54
C GLY A 171 20.07 2.82 -3.58
N VAL A 172 18.93 2.21 -3.21
CA VAL A 172 18.88 0.98 -2.40
C VAL A 172 18.14 -0.12 -3.17
N ASP A 173 16.90 0.12 -3.59
CA ASP A 173 16.07 -0.84 -4.33
C ASP A 173 16.11 -0.61 -5.84
N ILE A 174 16.17 0.66 -6.29
CA ILE A 174 16.18 1.06 -7.70
C ILE A 174 17.38 1.97 -7.99
N ALA A 175 18.09 1.71 -9.09
CA ALA A 175 19.22 2.54 -9.49
C ALA A 175 18.73 3.89 -10.08
N PRO A 176 19.41 5.01 -9.82
CA PRO A 176 19.13 6.25 -10.54
C PRO A 176 19.34 6.08 -12.05
N GLY A 177 18.53 6.78 -12.85
CA GLY A 177 18.63 6.84 -14.30
C GLY A 177 17.27 6.94 -14.98
N THR A 178 17.25 6.80 -16.29
CA THR A 178 16.05 6.89 -17.11
C THR A 178 15.46 5.51 -17.35
N TYR A 179 14.17 5.37 -17.08
CA TYR A 179 13.40 4.14 -17.21
C TYR A 179 12.30 4.33 -18.24
N LYS A 180 11.96 3.23 -18.92
CA LYS A 180 10.83 3.15 -19.84
C LYS A 180 9.94 1.96 -19.49
N SER A 181 8.62 2.19 -19.52
CA SER A 181 7.57 1.18 -19.45
C SER A 181 6.71 1.31 -20.71
N THR A 182 6.52 0.23 -21.46
CA THR A 182 5.87 0.24 -22.79
C THR A 182 4.70 -0.73 -22.86
N GLY A 183 3.64 -0.34 -23.57
CA GLY A 183 2.44 -1.16 -23.72
C GLY A 183 1.53 -1.09 -22.50
N ASN A 184 1.52 0.06 -21.81
CA ASN A 184 0.57 0.37 -20.75
C ASN A 184 -0.81 0.58 -21.36
N THR A 185 -1.86 0.07 -20.72
CA THR A 185 -3.24 0.18 -21.20
C THR A 185 -4.10 0.91 -20.18
N ASP A 186 -5.16 1.55 -20.69
CA ASP A 186 -6.30 2.04 -19.91
C ASP A 186 -5.95 3.05 -18.80
N ASP A 187 -4.89 3.84 -18.98
CA ASP A 187 -4.37 4.84 -18.02
C ASP A 187 -4.11 4.31 -16.60
N LEU A 188 -3.99 2.98 -16.44
CA LEU A 188 -3.76 2.32 -15.16
C LEU A 188 -2.31 2.46 -14.69
N CYS A 189 -1.38 2.79 -15.58
CA CYS A 189 0.02 2.99 -15.22
C CYS A 189 0.21 4.34 -14.55
N TYR A 190 0.30 4.30 -13.22
CA TYR A 190 0.71 5.42 -12.40
C TYR A 190 2.16 5.25 -11.95
N TRP A 191 2.90 6.36 -11.96
CA TRP A 191 4.20 6.44 -11.32
C TRP A 191 4.38 7.79 -10.63
N GLU A 192 5.23 7.80 -9.59
CA GLU A 192 5.66 9.02 -8.92
C GLU A 192 7.10 8.94 -8.42
N ARG A 193 7.72 10.11 -8.30
CA ARG A 193 8.98 10.34 -7.61
C ARG A 193 8.67 11.20 -6.38
N THR A 194 9.23 10.88 -5.23
CA THR A 194 8.91 11.58 -3.97
C THR A 194 10.14 11.83 -3.10
N LYS A 195 10.07 12.86 -2.26
CA LYS A 195 11.11 13.30 -1.31
C LYS A 195 11.21 12.40 -0.08
N ASP A 196 10.13 11.70 0.25
CA ASP A 196 10.05 10.86 1.45
C ASP A 196 8.91 9.83 1.33
N ALA A 197 8.75 9.01 2.37
CA ALA A 197 7.69 8.01 2.49
C ALA A 197 6.53 8.47 3.41
N SER A 198 6.28 9.78 3.50
CA SER A 198 5.13 10.31 4.27
C SER A 198 3.80 10.09 3.57
N HIS A 199 3.83 9.93 2.23
CA HIS A 199 2.66 9.91 1.34
C HIS A 199 1.85 11.21 1.33
N ALA A 200 2.48 12.31 1.70
CA ALA A 200 1.88 13.63 1.61
C ALA A 200 2.01 14.21 0.19
N MET A 201 1.01 14.99 -0.24
CA MET A 201 0.95 15.56 -1.58
C MET A 201 2.16 16.46 -1.89
N GLU A 202 2.63 17.22 -0.90
CA GLU A 202 3.78 18.12 -1.00
C GLU A 202 5.14 17.40 -1.15
N SER A 203 5.18 16.10 -0.85
CA SER A 203 6.38 15.26 -1.00
C SER A 203 6.54 14.76 -2.44
N ILE A 204 5.47 14.77 -3.25
CA ILE A 204 5.52 14.38 -4.67
C ILE A 204 6.38 15.38 -5.44
N LEU A 205 7.44 14.89 -6.07
CA LEU A 205 8.34 15.66 -6.94
C LEU A 205 7.81 15.71 -8.37
N ALA A 206 7.28 14.59 -8.85
CA ALA A 206 6.62 14.46 -10.13
C ALA A 206 5.83 13.15 -10.14
N ASN A 207 4.68 13.15 -10.81
CA ASN A 207 3.88 11.96 -11.06
C ASN A 207 3.23 12.02 -12.44
N ASN A 208 2.71 10.88 -12.91
CA ASN A 208 1.92 10.82 -14.13
C ASN A 208 1.07 9.55 -14.20
N ASN A 209 -0.05 9.63 -14.94
CA ASN A 209 -0.86 8.50 -15.38
C ASN A 209 -0.69 8.35 -16.89
N VAL A 210 -0.28 7.17 -17.35
CA VAL A 210 0.21 7.02 -18.74
C VAL A 210 -0.37 5.80 -19.44
N SER A 211 -1.10 6.02 -20.54
CA SER A 211 -1.32 5.00 -21.58
C SER A 211 -0.14 4.91 -22.56
N GLY A 212 0.10 3.71 -23.09
CA GLY A 212 1.13 3.46 -24.10
C GLY A 212 2.54 3.39 -23.50
N THR A 213 3.35 4.44 -23.66
CA THR A 213 4.74 4.45 -23.22
C THR A 213 4.98 5.53 -22.17
N ALA A 214 5.41 5.11 -20.99
CA ALA A 214 5.88 5.99 -19.94
C ALA A 214 7.41 6.04 -19.93
N VAL A 215 7.98 7.23 -19.78
CA VAL A 215 9.42 7.47 -19.64
C VAL A 215 9.63 8.39 -18.44
N VAL A 216 10.54 8.01 -17.55
CA VAL A 216 10.84 8.77 -16.33
C VAL A 216 12.33 8.73 -16.04
N THR A 217 12.90 9.88 -15.67
CA THR A 217 14.24 9.94 -15.10
C THR A 217 14.12 9.97 -13.58
N VAL A 218 14.61 8.92 -12.92
CA VAL A 218 14.76 8.83 -11.47
C VAL A 218 16.12 9.41 -11.12
N ALA A 219 16.14 10.60 -10.53
CA ALA A 219 17.36 11.29 -10.15
C ALA A 219 18.00 10.65 -8.92
N ALA A 220 19.32 10.76 -8.78
CA ALA A 220 20.01 10.22 -7.60
C ALA A 220 19.61 10.90 -6.28
N GLY A 221 19.03 12.11 -6.36
CA GLY A 221 18.51 12.85 -5.22
C GLY A 221 17.02 12.59 -4.91
N ASP A 222 16.31 11.85 -5.76
CA ASP A 222 14.95 11.41 -5.43
C ASP A 222 15.06 10.39 -4.27
N ALA A 223 14.14 10.42 -3.31
CA ALA A 223 14.20 9.46 -2.21
C ALA A 223 13.54 8.12 -2.59
N TYR A 224 12.38 8.20 -3.25
CA TYR A 224 11.63 7.02 -3.68
C TYR A 224 11.02 7.18 -5.07
N PHE A 225 10.88 6.05 -5.76
CA PHE A 225 10.08 5.87 -6.96
C PHE A 225 8.95 4.88 -6.66
N LYS A 226 7.69 5.28 -6.88
CA LYS A 226 6.53 4.40 -6.70
C LYS A 226 5.85 4.17 -8.05
N THR A 227 5.39 2.94 -8.29
CA THR A 227 4.67 2.56 -9.51
C THR A 227 3.59 1.52 -9.25
N THR A 228 2.46 1.68 -9.93
CA THR A 228 1.32 0.77 -9.90
C THR A 228 0.63 0.75 -11.26
N GLY A 229 0.07 -0.39 -11.64
CA GLY A 229 -0.65 -0.64 -12.89
C GLY A 229 0.19 -0.50 -14.16
N CYS A 230 1.51 -0.38 -14.05
CA CYS A 230 2.40 -0.26 -15.19
C CYS A 230 2.84 -1.63 -15.72
N LYS A 231 3.36 -1.66 -16.95
CA LYS A 231 4.28 -2.72 -17.38
C LYS A 231 5.63 -2.53 -16.70
N ASP A 232 6.40 -3.61 -16.65
CA ASP A 232 7.72 -3.60 -16.04
C ASP A 232 8.61 -2.50 -16.66
N TRP A 233 9.26 -1.75 -15.79
CA TRP A 233 10.16 -0.66 -16.13
C TRP A 233 11.56 -1.20 -16.37
N LYS A 234 12.16 -0.79 -17.49
CA LYS A 234 13.55 -1.09 -17.81
C LYS A 234 14.37 0.18 -17.88
N LYS A 235 15.53 0.19 -17.22
CA LYS A 235 16.51 1.28 -17.34
C LYS A 235 17.06 1.34 -18.77
N THR A 236 17.07 2.53 -19.37
CA THR A 236 17.52 2.80 -20.73
C THR A 236 18.68 3.80 -20.82
N GLY A 237 19.02 4.47 -19.71
CA GLY A 237 20.11 5.45 -19.62
C GLY A 237 20.44 5.76 -18.17
#